data_AF-A0A5E5QPC8-F1
#
_entry.id   AF-A0A5E5QPC8-F1
#
_cell.length_a   1.000
_cell.length_b   1.000
_cell.length_c   1.000
_cell.angle_alpha   90.00
_cell.angle_beta   90.00
_cell.angle_gamma   90.00
#
_symmetry.space_group_name_H-M   'P 1'
#
loop_
_entity.id
_entity.type
_entity.pdbx_description
1 polymer ?
#
loop_
_entity_poly.entity_id
_entity_poly.type
_entity_poly.pdbx_seq_one_letter_code
_entity_poly.pdbx_strand_id
1 'polypeptide(L)'
;MSVDKMQEIADVIGNTYADVHIIGGEPTLVSIDTHKQYLSILSKLKNSKIMIVTALQNARAVKVAKLYQNIATSYDPNARTEINNDKWVERCQELRKNGNNIHVCSSLSKSLTSYGISKTLDELYDFGFNSMHLAAMVPTLNALNETPDPMITSEAMIESAKWVIKKRKTDKNIFVSPFDGLLQGMSNYDGLRCPAGESCVNVEPDGQIHACVAKGGEVKDIDNNQTLSTKEQLKSNAYVLEVTKHNRSRTECLGCDFWSTCKGGCRVLANTDIAKNSTECAGFKTFLKYVKEQVA
;
A
#
# COMPACT_ATOMS: atom_id res chain seq x y z
N MET A 1 -16.91 -4.53 9.54
CA MET A 1 -16.38 -5.05 10.81
C MET A 1 -17.25 -4.57 11.95
N SER A 2 -17.53 -5.41 12.96
CA SER A 2 -18.24 -4.96 14.16
C SER A 2 -17.34 -4.10 15.05
N VAL A 3 -17.94 -3.35 15.97
CA VAL A 3 -17.22 -2.56 16.97
C VAL A 3 -16.53 -3.47 17.98
N ASP A 4 -17.18 -4.57 18.36
CA ASP A 4 -16.60 -5.55 19.29
C ASP A 4 -15.34 -6.19 18.71
N LYS A 5 -15.34 -6.52 17.42
CA LYS A 5 -14.14 -7.05 16.75
C LYS A 5 -13.02 -6.00 16.68
N MET A 6 -13.35 -4.72 16.51
CA MET A 6 -12.35 -3.64 16.60
C MET A 6 -11.75 -3.52 18.00
N GLN A 7 -12.56 -3.64 19.05
CA GLN A 7 -12.08 -3.66 20.44
C GLN A 7 -11.14 -4.84 20.68
N GLU A 8 -11.53 -6.02 20.22
CA GLU A 8 -10.70 -7.22 20.31
C GLU A 8 -9.35 -7.07 19.60
N ILE A 9 -9.32 -6.46 18.41
CA ILE A 9 -8.07 -6.16 17.70
C ILE A 9 -7.20 -5.18 18.51
N ALA A 10 -7.80 -4.12 19.07
CA ALA A 10 -7.08 -3.17 19.91
C ALA A 10 -6.50 -3.83 21.16
N ASP A 11 -7.20 -4.78 21.77
CA ASP A 11 -6.71 -5.54 22.92
C ASP A 11 -5.52 -6.44 22.56
N VAL A 12 -5.53 -7.01 21.34
CA VAL A 12 -4.39 -7.80 20.82
C VAL A 12 -3.18 -6.91 20.55
N ILE A 13 -3.37 -5.71 19.99
CA ILE A 13 -2.30 -4.72 19.81
C ILE A 13 -1.72 -4.30 21.17
N GLY A 14 -2.58 -4.01 22.14
CA GLY A 14 -2.18 -3.62 23.50
C GLY A 14 -1.22 -2.43 23.50
N ASN A 15 -0.01 -2.63 24.04
CA ASN A 15 1.02 -1.59 24.16
C ASN A 15 2.07 -1.60 23.05
N THR A 16 1.91 -2.43 22.02
CA THR A 16 2.86 -2.47 20.89
C THR A 16 2.74 -1.21 20.02
N TYR A 17 3.84 -0.87 19.34
CA TYR A 17 3.80 0.12 18.26
C TYR A 17 3.05 -0.47 17.08
N ALA A 18 2.02 0.22 16.61
CA ALA A 18 1.17 -0.27 15.52
C ALA A 18 0.70 0.85 14.59
N ASP A 19 0.88 0.66 13.30
CA ASP A 19 0.22 1.48 12.29
C ASP A 19 -1.09 0.78 11.89
N VAL A 20 -2.22 1.43 12.18
CA VAL A 20 -3.56 0.90 11.95
C VAL A 20 -4.18 1.59 10.75
N HIS A 21 -4.35 0.83 9.67
CA HIS A 21 -4.91 1.33 8.42
C HIS A 21 -6.35 0.83 8.26
N ILE A 22 -7.31 1.74 8.24
CA ILE A 22 -8.70 1.43 7.93
C ILE A 22 -8.85 1.43 6.40
N ILE A 23 -8.88 0.24 5.81
CA ILE A 23 -8.85 -0.01 4.36
C ILE A 23 -9.97 -0.94 3.92
N GLY A 24 -10.07 -1.22 2.61
CA GLY A 24 -11.03 -2.15 2.03
C GLY A 24 -11.43 -1.69 0.62
N GLY A 25 -12.66 -2.00 0.20
CA GLY A 25 -13.22 -1.48 -1.05
C GLY A 25 -13.38 0.05 -1.00
N GLU A 26 -14.24 0.54 -0.10
CA GLU A 26 -14.31 1.97 0.25
C GLU A 26 -14.73 2.07 1.73
N PRO A 27 -13.79 2.28 2.67
CA PRO A 27 -14.09 2.20 4.10
C PRO A 27 -15.10 3.26 4.54
N THR A 28 -15.22 4.39 3.83
CA THR A 28 -16.17 5.46 4.18
C THR A 28 -17.64 5.09 3.92
N LEU A 29 -17.91 3.91 3.34
CA LEU A 29 -19.25 3.32 3.27
C LEU A 29 -19.74 2.76 4.62
N VAL A 30 -18.84 2.56 5.59
CA VAL A 30 -19.21 2.35 6.98
C VAL A 30 -19.77 3.66 7.56
N SER A 31 -20.67 3.57 8.54
CA SER A 31 -21.33 4.75 9.09
C SER A 31 -20.33 5.65 9.84
N ILE A 32 -20.55 6.97 9.82
CA ILE A 32 -19.70 7.92 10.53
C ILE A 32 -19.65 7.64 12.03
N ASP A 33 -20.75 7.17 12.63
CA ASP A 33 -20.81 6.87 14.06
C ASP A 33 -20.03 5.60 14.41
N THR A 34 -20.03 4.61 13.52
CA THR A 34 -19.14 3.45 13.65
C THR A 34 -17.66 3.87 13.60
N HIS A 35 -17.28 4.79 12.70
CA HIS A 35 -15.91 5.33 12.66
C HIS A 35 -15.53 6.07 13.96
N LYS A 36 -16.44 6.86 14.54
CA LYS A 36 -16.21 7.50 15.84
C LYS A 36 -15.99 6.48 16.95
N GLN A 37 -16.73 5.37 16.93
CA GLN A 37 -16.54 4.26 17.87
C GLN A 37 -15.19 3.58 17.67
N TYR A 38 -14.80 3.30 16.41
CA TYR A 38 -13.46 2.77 16.14
C TYR A 38 -12.36 3.70 16.65
N LEU A 39 -12.48 5.01 16.43
CA LEU A 39 -11.51 5.98 16.91
C LEU A 39 -11.49 6.10 18.44
N SER A 40 -12.63 5.96 19.12
CA SER A 40 -12.65 5.95 20.59
C SER A 40 -11.94 4.72 21.18
N ILE A 41 -11.94 3.60 20.45
CA ILE A 41 -11.19 2.39 20.79
C ILE A 41 -9.70 2.61 20.49
N LEU A 42 -9.37 2.93 19.24
CA LEU A 42 -8.00 2.98 18.74
C LEU A 42 -7.17 4.13 19.34
N SER A 43 -7.80 5.24 19.73
CA SER A 43 -7.12 6.36 20.40
C SER A 43 -6.53 6.01 21.77
N LYS A 44 -6.96 4.88 22.38
CA LYS A 44 -6.38 4.38 23.63
C LYS A 44 -5.03 3.71 23.44
N LEU A 45 -4.66 3.36 22.20
CA LEU A 45 -3.36 2.78 21.88
C LEU A 45 -2.29 3.88 21.97
N LYS A 46 -1.38 3.77 22.93
CA LYS A 46 -0.41 4.84 23.26
C LYS A 46 0.59 5.16 22.15
N ASN A 47 0.81 4.21 21.24
CA ASN A 47 1.93 4.18 20.31
C ASN A 47 1.46 3.84 18.89
N SER A 48 0.28 4.30 18.49
CA SER A 48 -0.29 3.98 17.19
C SER A 48 -0.42 5.19 16.27
N LYS A 49 -0.23 4.94 14.97
CA LYS A 49 -0.71 5.86 13.93
C LYS A 49 -1.95 5.27 13.32
N ILE A 50 -3.03 6.04 13.32
CA ILE A 50 -4.30 5.62 12.74
C ILE A 50 -4.45 6.38 11.43
N MET A 51 -4.78 5.65 10.36
CA MET A 51 -5.08 6.25 9.07
C MET A 51 -6.29 5.60 8.41
N ILE A 52 -6.92 6.31 7.49
CA ILE A 52 -7.93 5.79 6.58
C ILE A 52 -7.41 5.81 5.15
N VAL A 53 -7.67 4.77 4.37
CA VAL A 53 -7.38 4.72 2.93
C VAL A 53 -8.69 4.85 2.15
N THR A 54 -8.89 5.95 1.42
CA THR A 54 -10.16 6.24 0.74
C THR A 54 -9.95 6.90 -0.62
N ALA A 55 -10.82 6.59 -1.58
CA ALA A 55 -10.74 7.19 -2.91
C ALA A 55 -11.30 8.62 -2.96
N LEU A 56 -11.86 9.13 -1.85
CA LEU A 56 -12.41 10.49 -1.72
C LEU A 56 -13.40 10.87 -2.83
N GLN A 57 -14.20 9.90 -3.30
CA GLN A 57 -15.05 10.06 -4.49
C GLN A 57 -16.31 10.91 -4.26
N ASN A 58 -16.71 11.15 -3.01
CA ASN A 58 -17.91 11.92 -2.68
C ASN A 58 -17.79 12.68 -1.35
N ALA A 59 -18.75 13.58 -1.09
CA ALA A 59 -18.75 14.41 0.12
C ALA A 59 -18.90 13.60 1.43
N ARG A 60 -19.53 12.41 1.37
CA ARG A 60 -19.58 11.51 2.53
C ARG A 60 -18.18 11.00 2.88
N ALA A 61 -17.39 10.62 1.89
CA ALA A 61 -16.01 10.17 2.09
C ALA A 61 -15.18 11.25 2.82
N VAL A 62 -15.32 12.52 2.41
CA VAL A 62 -14.67 13.65 3.08
C VAL A 62 -15.12 13.81 4.53
N LYS A 63 -16.43 13.74 4.80
CA LYS A 63 -16.97 13.85 6.17
C LYS A 63 -16.41 12.79 7.11
N VAL A 64 -16.27 11.55 6.64
CA VAL A 64 -15.67 10.46 7.41
C VAL A 64 -14.16 10.66 7.54
N ALA A 65 -13.47 10.99 6.45
CA ALA A 65 -12.02 11.16 6.43
C ALA A 65 -11.54 12.28 7.35
N LYS A 66 -12.32 13.36 7.55
CA LYS A 66 -12.04 14.42 8.52
C LYS A 66 -11.82 13.93 9.95
N LEU A 67 -12.37 12.77 10.31
CA LEU A 67 -12.17 12.17 11.64
C LEU A 67 -10.74 11.65 11.86
N TYR A 68 -9.96 11.46 10.80
CA TYR A 68 -8.64 10.84 10.83
C TYR A 68 -7.53 11.86 10.60
N GLN A 69 -6.51 11.88 11.46
CA GLN A 69 -5.37 12.77 11.25
C GLN A 69 -4.59 12.43 9.97
N ASN A 70 -4.44 11.14 9.65
CA ASN A 70 -3.72 10.67 8.48
C ASN A 70 -4.69 10.02 7.48
N ILE A 71 -4.58 10.42 6.23
CA ILE A 71 -5.45 9.99 5.14
C ILE A 71 -4.55 9.56 4.00
N ALA A 72 -4.72 8.34 3.51
CA ALA A 72 -4.17 7.93 2.22
C ALA A 72 -5.29 7.94 1.18
N THR A 73 -4.98 8.43 -0.01
CA THR A 73 -5.93 8.47 -1.11
C THR A 73 -5.26 8.10 -2.42
N SER A 74 -6.05 7.61 -3.36
CA SER A 74 -5.57 7.14 -4.65
C SER A 74 -5.77 8.21 -5.73
N TYR A 75 -4.74 8.42 -6.56
CA TYR A 75 -4.81 9.26 -7.74
C TYR A 75 -4.21 8.51 -8.93
N ASP A 76 -5.03 8.17 -9.91
CA ASP A 76 -4.61 7.47 -11.12
C ASP A 76 -5.22 8.20 -12.34
N PRO A 77 -4.47 9.08 -13.03
CA PRO A 77 -4.99 9.77 -14.21
C PRO A 77 -5.47 8.74 -15.24
N ASN A 78 -6.61 9.04 -15.86
CA ASN A 78 -7.32 8.17 -16.80
C ASN A 78 -7.92 6.87 -16.21
N ALA A 79 -7.84 6.65 -14.89
CA ALA A 79 -8.48 5.51 -14.24
C ALA A 79 -9.48 5.98 -13.18
N ARG A 80 -10.79 5.72 -13.38
CA ARG A 80 -11.92 6.01 -12.45
C ARG A 80 -12.08 7.48 -11.99
N THR A 81 -11.05 8.33 -12.06
CA THR A 81 -11.03 9.70 -11.51
C THR A 81 -11.28 10.78 -12.55
N GLU A 82 -11.31 10.47 -13.86
CA GLU A 82 -11.63 11.47 -14.92
C GLU A 82 -12.94 12.23 -14.66
N ILE A 83 -13.95 11.54 -14.12
CA ILE A 83 -15.27 12.13 -13.91
C ILE A 83 -15.27 13.15 -12.74
N ASN A 84 -14.24 13.16 -11.88
CA ASN A 84 -14.21 14.01 -10.68
C ASN A 84 -12.80 14.46 -10.24
N ASN A 85 -11.81 14.54 -11.13
CA ASN A 85 -10.44 14.93 -10.76
C ASN A 85 -10.40 16.29 -10.03
N ASP A 86 -11.08 17.31 -10.57
CA ASP A 86 -11.16 18.63 -9.95
C ASP A 86 -11.75 18.55 -8.53
N LYS A 87 -12.83 17.77 -8.37
CA LYS A 87 -13.44 17.55 -7.06
C LYS A 87 -12.53 16.77 -6.12
N TRP A 88 -11.74 15.81 -6.61
CA TRP A 88 -10.78 15.10 -5.77
C TRP A 88 -9.71 16.06 -5.24
N VAL A 89 -9.18 16.95 -6.08
CA VAL A 89 -8.20 17.98 -5.67
C VAL A 89 -8.83 18.92 -4.65
N GLU A 90 -10.03 19.45 -4.92
CA GLU A 90 -10.77 20.32 -3.98
C GLU A 90 -10.95 19.66 -2.61
N ARG A 91 -11.31 18.38 -2.59
CA ARG A 91 -11.51 17.62 -1.34
C ARG A 91 -10.21 17.39 -0.59
N CYS A 92 -9.11 17.12 -1.30
CA CYS A 92 -7.79 17.05 -0.69
C CYS A 92 -7.38 18.39 -0.09
N GLN A 93 -7.63 19.50 -0.79
CA GLN A 93 -7.37 20.84 -0.27
C GLN A 93 -8.24 21.18 0.95
N GLU A 94 -9.52 20.79 0.94
CA GLU A 94 -10.43 20.95 2.08
C GLU A 94 -9.89 20.22 3.33
N LEU A 95 -9.48 18.96 3.17
CA LEU A 95 -8.92 18.14 4.26
C LEU A 95 -7.59 18.72 4.77
N ARG A 96 -6.69 19.18 3.89
CA ARG A 96 -5.45 19.87 4.31
C ARG A 96 -5.71 21.16 5.07
N LYS A 97 -6.68 21.97 4.62
CA LYS A 97 -7.10 23.20 5.33
C LYS A 97 -7.65 22.88 6.73
N ASN A 98 -8.21 21.69 6.92
CA ASN A 98 -8.66 21.16 8.21
C ASN A 98 -7.52 20.54 9.05
N GLY A 99 -6.26 20.63 8.60
CA GLY A 99 -5.08 20.12 9.31
C GLY A 99 -4.84 18.62 9.14
N ASN A 100 -5.56 17.94 8.25
CA ASN A 100 -5.33 16.52 7.98
C ASN A 100 -4.06 16.31 7.12
N ASN A 101 -3.30 15.26 7.43
CA ASN A 101 -2.16 14.79 6.64
C ASN A 101 -2.67 13.90 5.50
N ILE A 102 -2.34 14.26 4.26
CA ILE A 102 -2.78 13.51 3.07
C ILE A 102 -1.59 12.92 2.34
N HIS A 103 -1.62 11.60 2.16
CA HIS A 103 -0.67 10.81 1.39
C HIS A 103 -1.35 10.36 0.10
N VAL A 104 -0.64 10.48 -1.02
CA VAL A 104 -1.17 10.04 -2.32
C VAL A 104 -0.47 8.76 -2.75
N CYS A 105 -1.27 7.80 -3.18
CA CYS A 105 -0.85 6.57 -3.81
C CYS A 105 -1.32 6.55 -5.26
N SER A 106 -0.45 6.17 -6.19
CA SER A 106 -0.80 5.89 -7.58
C SER A 106 -0.38 4.47 -7.91
N SER A 107 -1.26 3.74 -8.58
CA SER A 107 -1.00 2.38 -9.03
C SER A 107 -0.27 2.41 -10.36
N LEU A 108 0.86 1.72 -10.46
CA LEU A 108 1.61 1.53 -11.71
C LEU A 108 0.84 0.59 -12.65
N SER A 109 -0.28 1.09 -13.17
CA SER A 109 -1.18 0.45 -14.13
C SER A 109 -0.74 0.76 -15.56
N LYS A 110 -1.29 0.02 -16.53
CA LYS A 110 -1.15 0.36 -17.96
C LYS A 110 -1.68 1.76 -18.25
N SER A 111 -2.81 2.15 -17.66
CA SER A 111 -3.37 3.49 -17.84
C SER A 111 -2.42 4.59 -17.34
N LEU A 112 -1.86 4.44 -16.13
CA LEU A 112 -0.91 5.40 -15.56
C LEU A 112 0.39 5.47 -16.38
N THR A 113 0.96 4.30 -16.70
CA THR A 113 2.22 4.23 -17.46
C THR A 113 2.08 4.77 -18.87
N SER A 114 0.92 4.58 -19.51
CA SER A 114 0.62 5.17 -20.83
C SER A 114 0.41 6.68 -20.76
N TYR A 115 -0.09 7.20 -19.64
CA TYR A 115 -0.22 8.64 -19.41
C TYR A 115 1.13 9.34 -19.19
N GLY A 116 2.07 8.64 -18.57
CA GLY A 116 3.43 9.09 -18.30
C GLY A 116 3.65 9.40 -16.81
N ILE A 117 4.64 8.75 -16.21
CA ILE A 117 4.90 8.84 -14.77
C ILE A 117 5.36 10.24 -14.36
N SER A 118 6.29 10.83 -15.11
CA SER A 118 6.78 12.18 -14.85
C SER A 118 5.65 13.20 -14.93
N LYS A 119 4.71 13.01 -15.87
CA LYS A 119 3.55 13.89 -16.03
C LYS A 119 2.63 13.81 -14.82
N THR A 120 2.30 12.60 -14.35
CA THR A 120 1.52 12.42 -13.12
C THR A 120 2.21 13.04 -11.91
N LEU A 121 3.52 12.87 -11.78
CA LEU A 121 4.27 13.43 -10.65
C LEU A 121 4.33 14.97 -10.69
N ASP A 122 4.44 15.57 -11.88
CA ASP A 122 4.33 17.03 -12.02
C ASP A 122 2.93 17.52 -11.65
N GLU A 123 1.86 16.84 -12.06
CA GLU A 123 0.48 17.21 -11.67
C GLU A 123 0.27 17.12 -10.15
N LEU A 124 0.69 16.02 -9.53
CA LEU A 124 0.60 15.86 -8.08
C LEU A 124 1.44 16.92 -7.35
N TYR A 125 2.62 17.26 -7.88
CA TYR A 125 3.42 18.35 -7.34
C TYR A 125 2.72 19.71 -7.43
N ASP A 126 2.11 20.00 -8.58
CA ASP A 126 1.37 21.24 -8.80
C ASP A 126 0.10 21.33 -7.91
N PHE A 127 -0.50 20.19 -7.56
CA PHE A 127 -1.54 20.09 -6.53
C PHE A 127 -1.00 20.23 -5.10
N GLY A 128 0.31 20.45 -4.93
CA GLY A 128 0.97 20.68 -3.65
C GLY A 128 1.33 19.40 -2.89
N PHE A 129 1.39 18.24 -3.54
CA PHE A 129 1.92 17.01 -2.92
C PHE A 129 3.44 16.95 -3.10
N ASN A 130 4.17 16.77 -2.00
CA ASN A 130 5.60 16.53 -2.01
C ASN A 130 5.98 15.10 -1.60
N SER A 131 5.01 14.31 -1.13
CA SER A 131 5.17 12.91 -0.73
C SER A 131 4.18 12.02 -1.47
N MET A 132 4.70 11.08 -2.27
CA MET A 132 3.90 10.24 -3.15
C MET A 132 4.38 8.78 -3.07
N HIS A 133 3.45 7.84 -3.23
CA HIS A 133 3.74 6.41 -3.32
C HIS A 133 3.29 5.87 -4.68
N LEU A 134 4.21 5.26 -5.41
CA LEU A 134 3.92 4.52 -6.63
C LEU A 134 3.87 3.03 -6.29
N ALA A 135 2.67 2.47 -6.24
CA ALA A 135 2.45 1.06 -5.90
C ALA A 135 2.52 0.19 -7.16
N ALA A 136 3.30 -0.88 -7.11
CA ALA A 136 3.24 -1.92 -8.14
C ALA A 136 1.85 -2.57 -8.15
N MET A 137 1.25 -2.71 -9.33
CA MET A 137 -0.10 -3.27 -9.47
C MET A 137 -0.08 -4.78 -9.23
N VAL A 138 -0.89 -5.25 -8.28
CA VAL A 138 -1.09 -6.69 -8.05
C VAL A 138 -2.19 -7.20 -9.00
N PRO A 139 -1.93 -8.21 -9.85
CA PRO A 139 -2.88 -8.71 -10.84
C PRO A 139 -3.96 -9.55 -10.17
N THR A 140 -4.95 -8.88 -9.60
CA THR A 140 -6.21 -9.51 -9.20
C THR A 140 -7.13 -9.69 -10.41
N LEU A 141 -8.20 -10.49 -10.28
CA LEU A 141 -9.19 -10.67 -11.36
C LEU A 141 -9.72 -9.33 -11.93
N ASN A 142 -9.90 -8.32 -11.07
CA ASN A 142 -10.39 -6.99 -11.47
C ASN A 142 -9.30 -6.05 -12.00
N ALA A 143 -8.03 -6.42 -11.83
CA ALA A 143 -6.85 -5.60 -12.13
C ALA A 143 -5.99 -6.19 -13.25
N LEU A 144 -6.28 -7.41 -13.71
CA LEU A 144 -5.43 -8.16 -14.64
C LEU A 144 -5.19 -7.39 -15.95
N ASN A 145 -6.24 -6.82 -16.54
CA ASN A 145 -6.14 -6.08 -17.79
C ASN A 145 -5.28 -4.81 -17.67
N GLU A 146 -5.32 -4.17 -16.49
CA GLU A 146 -4.56 -2.97 -16.18
C GLU A 146 -3.15 -3.27 -15.64
N THR A 147 -2.82 -4.53 -15.34
CA THR A 147 -1.48 -4.89 -14.84
C THR A 147 -0.49 -4.85 -16.01
N PRO A 148 0.54 -3.99 -15.97
CA PRO A 148 1.54 -3.90 -17.03
C PRO A 148 2.52 -5.07 -17.01
N ASP A 149 3.29 -5.20 -18.09
CA ASP A 149 4.45 -6.10 -18.11
C ASP A 149 5.46 -5.68 -17.01
N PRO A 150 6.16 -6.63 -16.36
CA PRO A 150 7.15 -6.29 -15.33
C PRO A 150 8.26 -5.35 -15.83
N MET A 151 8.67 -5.43 -17.09
CA MET A 151 9.64 -4.49 -17.67
C MET A 151 9.10 -3.06 -17.68
N ILE A 152 7.85 -2.87 -18.10
CA ILE A 152 7.18 -1.55 -18.10
C ILE A 152 7.11 -1.00 -16.68
N THR A 153 6.84 -1.86 -15.69
CA THR A 153 6.84 -1.47 -14.26
C THR A 153 8.22 -0.97 -13.83
N SER A 154 9.29 -1.69 -14.20
CA SER A 154 10.65 -1.29 -13.87
C SER A 154 11.03 0.05 -14.53
N GLU A 155 10.69 0.24 -15.80
CA GLU A 155 10.93 1.48 -16.53
C GLU A 155 10.19 2.66 -15.91
N ALA A 156 8.92 2.46 -15.52
CA ALA A 156 8.11 3.44 -14.81
C ALA A 156 8.73 3.86 -13.47
N MET A 157 9.26 2.90 -12.70
CA MET A 157 9.97 3.20 -11.45
C MET A 157 11.27 3.99 -11.70
N ILE A 158 12.02 3.65 -12.76
CA ILE A 158 13.22 4.42 -13.15
C ILE A 158 12.85 5.84 -13.58
N GLU A 159 11.78 6.00 -14.34
CA GLU A 159 11.27 7.31 -14.74
C GLU A 159 10.96 8.17 -13.50
N SER A 160 10.26 7.61 -12.51
CA SER A 160 9.99 8.29 -11.25
C SER A 160 11.26 8.71 -10.50
N ALA A 161 12.28 7.84 -10.46
CA ALA A 161 13.55 8.14 -9.81
C ALA A 161 14.31 9.28 -10.51
N LYS A 162 14.34 9.28 -11.85
CA LYS A 162 14.93 10.36 -12.66
C LYS A 162 14.21 11.69 -12.40
N TRP A 163 12.88 11.65 -12.33
CA TRP A 163 12.08 12.83 -12.00
C TRP A 163 12.43 13.38 -10.63
N VAL A 164 12.49 12.53 -9.58
CA VAL A 164 12.88 12.93 -8.22
C VAL A 164 14.26 13.58 -8.20
N ILE A 165 15.26 12.94 -8.80
CA ILE A 165 16.64 13.45 -8.85
C ILE A 165 16.68 14.85 -9.51
N LYS A 166 15.92 15.04 -10.60
CA LYS A 166 15.82 16.33 -11.28
C LYS A 166 15.12 17.37 -10.41
N LYS A 167 13.94 17.07 -9.86
CA LYS A 167 13.11 18.00 -9.08
C LYS A 167 13.81 18.42 -7.78
N ARG A 168 14.60 17.53 -7.17
CA ARG A 168 15.38 17.83 -5.96
C ARG A 168 16.49 18.87 -6.12
N LYS A 169 16.88 19.18 -7.36
CA LYS A 169 17.77 20.32 -7.61
C LYS A 169 17.13 21.66 -7.22
N THR A 170 15.80 21.73 -7.23
CA THR A 170 15.03 22.94 -6.88
C THR A 170 14.21 22.78 -5.60
N ASP A 171 13.77 21.57 -5.26
CA ASP A 171 12.97 21.29 -4.05
C ASP A 171 13.45 20.03 -3.33
N LYS A 172 14.17 20.22 -2.21
CA LYS A 172 14.76 19.13 -1.42
C LYS A 172 13.72 18.31 -0.64
N ASN A 173 12.47 18.76 -0.54
CA ASN A 173 11.44 18.12 0.28
C ASN A 173 10.64 17.04 -0.46
N ILE A 174 10.93 16.80 -1.73
CA ILE A 174 10.30 15.75 -2.52
C ILE A 174 10.65 14.37 -1.95
N PHE A 175 9.63 13.53 -1.78
CA PHE A 175 9.74 12.11 -1.46
C PHE A 175 8.81 11.30 -2.37
N VAL A 176 9.36 10.39 -3.17
CA VAL A 176 8.60 9.45 -4.00
C VAL A 176 9.11 8.04 -3.76
N SER A 177 8.23 7.20 -3.26
CA SER A 177 8.50 5.76 -3.11
C SER A 177 8.03 5.01 -4.36
N PRO A 178 8.72 3.93 -4.78
CA PRO A 178 9.71 3.17 -4.01
C PRO A 178 11.14 3.69 -4.04
N PHE A 179 11.50 4.65 -4.89
CA PHE A 179 12.89 5.13 -5.01
C PHE A 179 13.46 5.62 -3.69
N ASP A 180 12.78 6.55 -3.01
CA ASP A 180 13.27 7.10 -1.75
C ASP A 180 13.18 6.13 -0.59
N GLY A 181 12.14 5.30 -0.57
CA GLY A 181 12.03 4.22 0.41
C GLY A 181 13.20 3.24 0.30
N LEU A 182 13.66 2.96 -0.92
CA LEU A 182 14.85 2.14 -1.16
C LEU A 182 16.14 2.80 -0.71
N LEU A 183 16.34 4.08 -1.02
CA LEU A 183 17.53 4.81 -0.57
C LEU A 183 17.64 4.80 0.96
N GLN A 184 16.51 4.98 1.67
CA GLN A 184 16.44 4.87 3.12
C GLN A 184 16.59 3.42 3.63
N GLY A 185 16.01 2.45 2.93
CA GLY A 185 16.07 1.04 3.28
C GLY A 185 17.45 0.43 3.07
N MET A 186 18.22 0.92 2.10
CA MET A 186 19.59 0.46 1.84
C MET A 186 20.56 0.84 2.96
N SER A 187 20.31 1.93 3.70
CA SER A 187 21.10 2.25 4.91
C SER A 187 20.76 1.38 6.12
N ASN A 188 19.57 0.76 6.15
CA ASN A 188 19.03 0.02 7.30
C ASN A 188 18.68 -1.46 7.01
N TYR A 189 19.15 -2.02 5.88
CA TYR A 189 19.01 -3.44 5.50
C TYR A 189 17.59 -4.03 5.24
N ASP A 190 16.51 -3.23 5.30
CA ASP A 190 15.12 -3.73 5.13
C ASP A 190 14.50 -3.53 3.73
N GLY A 191 15.12 -2.75 2.84
CA GLY A 191 14.86 -2.75 1.38
C GLY A 191 13.39 -2.71 0.89
N LEU A 192 13.07 -3.41 -0.21
CA LEU A 192 11.72 -3.51 -0.81
C LEU A 192 10.80 -4.54 -0.13
N ARG A 193 11.18 -5.07 1.03
CA ARG A 193 10.46 -6.19 1.65
C ARG A 193 9.09 -5.72 2.14
N CYS A 194 8.03 -6.39 1.70
CA CYS A 194 6.70 -6.18 2.26
C CYS A 194 6.62 -6.76 3.68
N PRO A 195 6.04 -6.06 4.67
CA PRO A 195 5.88 -6.59 6.04
C PRO A 195 4.79 -7.67 6.16
N ALA A 196 4.03 -7.92 5.09
CA ALA A 196 3.00 -8.95 5.04
C ALA A 196 3.58 -10.33 5.39
N GLY A 197 2.91 -11.06 6.28
CA GLY A 197 3.39 -12.34 6.79
C GLY A 197 4.51 -12.26 7.84
N GLU A 198 4.87 -11.07 8.31
CA GLU A 198 5.89 -10.89 9.35
C GLU A 198 5.40 -9.97 10.47
N SER A 199 5.19 -8.70 10.14
CA SER A 199 4.79 -7.65 11.07
C SER A 199 3.48 -6.96 10.71
N CYS A 200 2.82 -7.42 9.65
CA CYS A 200 1.52 -6.93 9.19
C CYS A 200 0.47 -8.05 9.21
N VAL A 201 -0.72 -7.71 9.72
CA VAL A 201 -1.90 -8.57 9.76
C VAL A 201 -3.03 -7.84 9.07
N ASN A 202 -3.72 -8.52 8.15
CA ASN A 202 -4.96 -8.03 7.54
C ASN A 202 -6.16 -8.63 8.27
N VAL A 203 -7.21 -7.84 8.49
CA VAL A 203 -8.45 -8.31 9.12
C VAL A 203 -9.65 -7.90 8.28
N GLU A 204 -10.43 -8.88 7.85
CA GLU A 204 -11.59 -8.71 6.99
C GLU A 204 -12.81 -8.19 7.76
N PRO A 205 -13.85 -7.67 7.06
CA PRO A 205 -15.07 -7.20 7.70
C PRO A 205 -15.81 -8.22 8.56
N ASP A 206 -15.64 -9.52 8.28
CA ASP A 206 -16.19 -10.65 9.03
C ASP A 206 -15.30 -11.11 10.20
N GLY A 207 -14.11 -10.51 10.34
CA GLY A 207 -13.14 -10.81 11.40
C GLY A 207 -12.17 -11.94 11.08
N GLN A 208 -12.16 -12.48 9.86
CA GLN A 208 -11.10 -13.37 9.41
C GLN A 208 -9.77 -12.60 9.29
N ILE A 209 -8.68 -13.24 9.68
CA ILE A 209 -7.34 -12.67 9.54
C ILE A 209 -6.57 -13.30 8.37
N HIS A 210 -5.73 -12.50 7.72
CA HIS A 210 -4.85 -12.94 6.64
C HIS A 210 -3.45 -12.33 6.79
N ALA A 211 -2.45 -12.98 6.20
CA ALA A 211 -1.08 -12.50 6.17
C ALA A 211 -0.89 -11.28 5.26
N CYS A 212 -1.78 -11.09 4.28
CA CYS A 212 -1.67 -10.04 3.26
C CYS A 212 -3.05 -9.56 2.80
N VAL A 213 -3.20 -8.24 2.63
CA VAL A 213 -4.43 -7.63 2.10
C VAL A 213 -4.82 -8.15 0.71
N ALA A 214 -3.84 -8.45 -0.15
CA ALA A 214 -4.12 -8.94 -1.50
C ALA A 214 -4.73 -10.35 -1.51
N LYS A 215 -4.61 -11.12 -0.41
CA LYS A 215 -5.22 -12.45 -0.29
C LYS A 215 -6.68 -12.41 0.15
N GLY A 216 -7.07 -11.43 0.96
CA GLY A 216 -8.45 -11.32 1.48
C GLY A 216 -9.52 -11.20 0.39
N GLY A 217 -9.15 -10.70 -0.80
CA GLY A 217 -10.04 -10.64 -1.96
C GLY A 217 -10.12 -11.91 -2.82
N GLU A 218 -9.22 -12.88 -2.65
CA GLU A 218 -9.06 -14.01 -3.60
C GLU A 218 -9.01 -15.40 -2.96
N VAL A 219 -8.68 -15.51 -1.67
CA VAL A 219 -8.53 -16.82 -1.01
C VAL A 219 -9.89 -17.31 -0.51
N LYS A 220 -10.52 -18.21 -1.28
CA LYS A 220 -11.72 -18.94 -0.87
C LYS A 220 -11.43 -20.16 0.03
N ASP A 221 -10.15 -20.54 0.15
CA ASP A 221 -9.75 -21.87 0.62
C ASP A 221 -9.07 -21.90 2.01
N ILE A 222 -9.03 -20.77 2.71
CA ILE A 222 -8.51 -20.71 4.09
C ILE A 222 -9.65 -20.21 4.99
N ASP A 223 -10.44 -21.16 5.49
CA ASP A 223 -11.43 -20.89 6.52
C ASP A 223 -10.72 -20.76 7.87
N ASN A 224 -10.33 -19.54 8.22
CA ASN A 224 -10.03 -19.20 9.60
C ASN A 224 -11.36 -19.13 10.34
N ASN A 225 -11.68 -20.20 11.06
CA ASN A 225 -12.96 -20.38 11.75
C ASN A 225 -13.36 -19.09 12.50
N GLN A 226 -14.42 -18.44 12.01
CA GLN A 226 -14.89 -17.12 12.48
C GLN A 226 -15.30 -17.12 13.96
N THR A 227 -15.44 -18.29 14.58
CA THR A 227 -15.75 -18.43 16.01
C THR A 227 -14.54 -18.19 16.92
N LEU A 228 -13.32 -18.23 16.39
CA LEU A 228 -12.10 -17.99 17.16
C LEU A 228 -11.85 -16.49 17.37
N SER A 229 -11.31 -16.15 18.54
CA SER A 229 -10.79 -14.81 18.78
C SER A 229 -9.60 -14.49 17.86
N THR A 230 -9.35 -13.22 17.56
CA THR A 230 -8.21 -12.69 16.81
C THR A 230 -6.89 -13.26 17.36
N LYS A 231 -6.76 -13.34 18.69
CA LYS A 231 -5.58 -13.91 19.35
C LYS A 231 -5.41 -15.40 19.08
N GLU A 232 -6.50 -16.15 19.04
CA GLU A 232 -6.50 -17.59 18.74
C GLU A 232 -6.24 -17.84 17.25
N GLN A 233 -6.87 -17.05 16.37
CA GLN A 233 -6.63 -17.12 14.93
C GLN A 233 -5.15 -16.89 14.60
N LEU A 234 -4.50 -15.88 15.21
CA LEU A 234 -3.07 -15.58 15.01
C LEU A 234 -2.14 -16.73 15.42
N LYS A 235 -2.59 -17.60 16.34
CA LYS A 235 -1.83 -18.77 16.82
C LYS A 235 -2.26 -20.07 16.14
N SER A 236 -3.28 -20.03 15.30
CA SER A 236 -3.83 -21.22 14.67
C SER A 236 -2.86 -21.80 13.65
N ASN A 237 -2.89 -23.13 13.48
CA ASN A 237 -2.10 -23.80 12.44
C ASN A 237 -2.46 -23.26 11.04
N ALA A 238 -3.72 -22.90 10.80
CA ALA A 238 -4.17 -22.34 9.53
C ALA A 238 -3.44 -21.03 9.20
N TYR A 239 -3.40 -20.09 10.14
CA TYR A 239 -2.69 -18.82 9.95
C TYR A 239 -1.17 -19.01 9.83
N VAL A 240 -0.57 -19.86 10.67
CA VAL A 240 0.87 -20.19 10.58
C VAL A 240 1.23 -20.79 9.21
N LEU A 241 0.39 -21.68 8.68
CA LEU A 241 0.56 -22.23 7.34
C LEU A 241 0.39 -21.16 6.26
N GLU A 242 -0.56 -20.24 6.40
CA GLU A 242 -0.74 -19.12 5.47
C GLU A 242 0.49 -18.22 5.43
N VAL A 243 1.01 -17.83 6.59
CA VAL A 243 2.23 -17.03 6.74
C VAL A 243 3.43 -17.75 6.14
N THR A 244 3.60 -19.04 6.44
CA THR A 244 4.69 -19.87 5.89
C THR A 244 4.62 -19.95 4.37
N LYS A 245 3.42 -20.14 3.80
CA LYS A 245 3.20 -20.13 2.35
C LYS A 245 3.48 -18.75 1.75
N HIS A 246 3.09 -17.67 2.42
CA HIS A 246 3.34 -16.30 1.96
C HIS A 246 4.83 -15.98 1.92
N ASN A 247 5.57 -16.37 2.96
CA ASN A 247 7.00 -16.07 3.10
C ASN A 247 7.91 -16.98 2.25
N ARG A 248 7.34 -17.98 1.57
CA ARG A 248 8.11 -18.88 0.70
C ARG A 248 8.70 -18.09 -0.47
N SER A 249 10.03 -18.08 -0.53
CA SER A 249 10.76 -17.51 -1.65
C SER A 249 10.78 -18.45 -2.85
N ARG A 250 10.80 -17.87 -4.05
CA ARG A 250 11.15 -18.57 -5.27
C ARG A 250 12.61 -19.03 -5.20
N THR A 251 12.91 -20.19 -5.74
CA THR A 251 14.27 -20.76 -5.78
C THR A 251 15.26 -19.83 -6.48
N GLU A 252 14.80 -19.14 -7.51
CA GLU A 252 15.55 -18.18 -8.33
C GLU A 252 15.98 -16.95 -7.52
N CYS A 253 15.33 -16.68 -6.37
CA CYS A 253 15.75 -15.60 -5.48
C CYS A 253 17.05 -15.93 -4.73
N LEU A 254 17.36 -17.21 -4.49
CA LEU A 254 18.50 -17.62 -3.66
C LEU A 254 19.86 -17.29 -4.30
N GLY A 255 19.92 -17.23 -5.63
CA GLY A 255 21.10 -16.84 -6.40
C GLY A 255 21.01 -15.44 -7.01
N CYS A 256 20.03 -14.62 -6.60
CA CYS A 256 19.84 -13.29 -7.18
C CYS A 256 20.75 -12.26 -6.50
N ASP A 257 21.50 -11.49 -7.29
CA ASP A 257 22.39 -10.42 -6.80
C ASP A 257 21.69 -9.34 -5.98
N PHE A 258 20.36 -9.23 -6.12
CA PHE A 258 19.54 -8.28 -5.38
C PHE A 258 18.85 -8.89 -4.15
N TRP A 259 19.14 -10.14 -3.77
CA TRP A 259 18.47 -10.82 -2.66
C TRP A 259 18.58 -10.04 -1.34
N SER A 260 19.76 -9.49 -1.03
CA SER A 260 20.01 -8.74 0.19
C SER A 260 19.13 -7.50 0.33
N THR A 261 18.73 -6.88 -0.79
CA THR A 261 17.93 -5.64 -0.82
C THR A 261 16.46 -5.91 -1.12
N CYS A 262 16.16 -6.81 -2.05
CA CYS A 262 14.79 -7.07 -2.49
C CYS A 262 14.08 -8.04 -1.55
N LYS A 263 14.79 -9.06 -1.03
CA LYS A 263 14.21 -10.15 -0.22
C LYS A 263 12.95 -10.76 -0.86
N GLY A 264 12.89 -10.78 -2.19
CA GLY A 264 11.77 -11.26 -2.99
C GLY A 264 10.58 -10.31 -3.15
N GLY A 265 10.68 -9.07 -2.66
CA GLY A 265 9.71 -7.99 -2.88
C GLY A 265 8.28 -8.36 -2.46
N CYS A 266 7.30 -7.94 -3.25
CA CYS A 266 5.91 -8.38 -3.08
C CYS A 266 5.78 -9.86 -3.45
N ARG A 267 5.58 -10.73 -2.44
CA ARG A 267 5.45 -12.19 -2.63
C ARG A 267 4.23 -12.62 -3.41
N VAL A 268 3.14 -11.84 -3.32
CA VAL A 268 1.95 -12.10 -4.13
C VAL A 268 2.28 -11.87 -5.59
N LEU A 269 2.80 -10.68 -5.92
CA LEU A 269 3.15 -10.31 -7.29
C LEU A 269 4.23 -11.24 -7.88
N ALA A 270 5.30 -11.53 -7.13
CA ALA A 270 6.42 -12.36 -7.61
C ALA A 270 6.02 -13.81 -7.95
N ASN A 271 4.88 -14.30 -7.43
CA ASN A 271 4.37 -15.64 -7.66
C ASN A 271 3.27 -15.71 -8.75
N THR A 272 2.95 -14.59 -9.39
CA THR A 272 2.05 -14.54 -10.55
C THR A 272 2.72 -15.10 -11.80
N ASP A 273 1.94 -15.55 -12.78
CA ASP A 273 2.49 -16.08 -14.03
C ASP A 273 3.21 -15.00 -14.85
N ILE A 274 2.70 -13.76 -14.81
CA ILE A 274 3.34 -12.58 -15.41
C ILE A 274 4.76 -12.40 -14.86
N ALA A 275 4.93 -12.48 -13.53
CA ALA A 275 6.24 -12.32 -12.90
C ALA A 275 7.14 -13.56 -13.00
N LYS A 276 6.57 -14.76 -13.09
CA LYS A 276 7.32 -16.02 -13.25
C LYS A 276 7.99 -16.10 -14.62
N ASN A 277 7.30 -15.63 -15.65
CA ASN A 277 7.75 -15.68 -17.04
C ASN A 277 8.62 -14.48 -17.45
N SER A 278 8.86 -13.52 -16.55
CA SER A 278 9.66 -12.34 -16.83
C SER A 278 11.07 -12.42 -16.24
N THR A 279 12.06 -11.95 -17.01
CA THR A 279 13.43 -11.76 -16.52
C THR A 279 13.53 -10.71 -15.42
N GLU A 280 12.58 -9.76 -15.37
CA GLU A 280 12.47 -8.69 -14.38
C GLU A 280 11.85 -9.13 -13.05
N CYS A 281 11.46 -10.41 -12.92
CA CYS A 281 10.62 -10.88 -11.83
C CYS A 281 9.32 -10.07 -11.79
N ALA A 282 9.07 -9.33 -10.71
CA ALA A 282 7.92 -8.45 -10.52
C ALA A 282 8.17 -6.99 -10.95
N GLY A 283 9.20 -6.73 -11.76
CA GLY A 283 9.55 -5.39 -12.26
C GLY A 283 10.58 -4.67 -11.40
N PHE A 284 11.41 -5.41 -10.67
CA PHE A 284 12.33 -4.83 -9.70
C PHE A 284 13.79 -4.87 -10.12
N LYS A 285 14.24 -5.79 -10.98
CA LYS A 285 15.67 -6.03 -11.18
C LYS A 285 16.37 -4.85 -11.84
N THR A 286 15.85 -4.39 -12.99
CA THR A 286 16.44 -3.29 -13.74
C THR A 286 16.34 -1.98 -12.95
N PHE A 287 15.23 -1.75 -12.23
CA PHE A 287 15.09 -0.63 -11.31
C PHE A 287 16.10 -0.67 -10.15
N LEU A 288 16.26 -1.81 -9.47
CA LEU A 288 17.22 -1.95 -8.38
C LEU A 288 18.67 -1.77 -8.86
N LYS A 289 18.99 -2.22 -10.07
CA LYS A 289 20.28 -1.94 -10.71
C LYS A 289 20.49 -0.44 -10.86
N TYR A 290 19.51 0.27 -11.42
CA TYR A 290 19.56 1.73 -11.56
C TYR A 290 19.75 2.43 -10.21
N VAL A 291 19.00 2.05 -9.17
CA VAL A 291 19.14 2.65 -7.83
C VAL A 291 20.55 2.43 -7.27
N LYS A 292 21.10 1.23 -7.41
CA LYS A 292 22.47 0.92 -6.96
C LYS A 292 23.51 1.83 -7.63
N GLU A 293 23.32 2.13 -8.92
CA GLU A 293 24.17 3.06 -9.68
C GLU A 293 24.04 4.53 -9.24
N GLN A 294 22.98 4.91 -8.52
CA GLN A 294 22.83 6.27 -7.98
C GLN A 294 23.43 6.46 -6.58
N VAL A 295 23.75 5.36 -5.88
CA VAL A 295 24.30 5.36 -4.51
C VAL A 295 25.81 5.11 -4.50
N ALA A 296 26.34 4.48 -5.56
CA ALA A 296 27.77 4.27 -5.79
C ALA A 296 28.47 5.57 -6.21
#